data_AF-K2N0E7-F1
#
_entry.id   AF-K2N0E7-F1
#
_cell.length_a   1.000
_cell.length_b   1.000
_cell.length_c   1.000
_cell.angle_alpha   90.00
_cell.angle_beta   90.00
_cell.angle_gamma   90.00
#
_symmetry.space_group_name_H-M   'P 1'
#
loop_
_entity.id
_entity.type
_entity.pdbx_description
1 polymer ?
#
loop_
_entity_poly.entity_id
_entity_poly.type
_entity_poly.pdbx_seq_one_letter_code
_entity_poly.pdbx_strand_id
1 'polypeptide(L)'
;MVAGNGGNSPQQSSHAHSISHASIGEEDDDGFGAENGELIDGEEYSSIGAVLSKFVERVRRTHPSRIAWVVFLIFLVTSGNAMQVIGLNFWLRSFPKDGAPGNFTTLAVSSLLFGLIFLLMLVVYIIVAKPSLAYLRCACGWRILFLIGLADAVNSYMAIYAASHTPEVLQALFTSLVPVYAAGFTKWILEDMRSYWNVWILTSFFLIVSGVVVASAYHFAHGFGGDSKEKAWWSLIFFFSVPPTVLMNIWQNLYMIQFTHDPSPEESNFSSPQPRPRRGSMMFSDSVKNNDEKEINADRNDDETAFTPCETTHAPENSTGERHRLGEIEIPSTQSMQGTDTVVKLVMLACGTTIQFILIMFTLPMDAIPWWGGSKSVNDAWINFSEGIRFLFHSSKNSFYCMVYTLGFLFTYIGSAYLNQYSVTLCSMIGQLSSPFTALLLIIVPKWNLEKGYTPWYLSLLAIVFLCVGSFIYTLWEEKTDEEKRSGEQRLKEKLMLEMQRSALTTRLRSNSTFIFTAEE
;
A
#
# COMPACT_ATOMS: atom_id res chain seq x y z
N MET A 1 -16.59 -59.08 23.90
CA MET A 1 -17.39 -59.94 23.00
C MET A 1 -17.67 -59.07 21.78
N VAL A 2 -17.14 -59.23 20.57
CA VAL A 2 -16.46 -60.27 19.76
C VAL A 2 -15.56 -59.44 18.81
N ALA A 3 -14.23 -59.50 18.82
CA ALA A 3 -13.28 -60.49 18.27
C ALA A 3 -13.20 -60.57 16.72
N GLY A 4 -11.97 -60.38 16.20
CA GLY A 4 -11.52 -60.55 14.80
C GLY A 4 -10.43 -59.51 14.48
N ASN A 5 -9.13 -59.69 14.80
CA ASN A 5 -8.15 -60.68 14.29
C ASN A 5 -8.26 -60.83 12.76
N GLY A 6 -7.25 -60.62 11.93
CA GLY A 6 -5.80 -60.38 12.06
C GLY A 6 -5.20 -60.60 10.65
N GLY A 7 -3.97 -60.15 10.39
CA GLY A 7 -3.31 -60.52 9.12
C GLY A 7 -2.15 -59.64 8.64
N ASN A 8 -0.99 -59.82 9.30
CA ASN A 8 0.38 -59.85 8.77
C ASN A 8 0.80 -59.12 7.47
N SER A 9 1.87 -58.35 7.63
CA SER A 9 2.86 -57.93 6.63
C SER A 9 3.56 -59.12 5.93
N PRO A 10 4.24 -58.91 4.78
CA PRO A 10 5.67 -58.56 4.85
C PRO A 10 6.21 -57.59 3.76
N GLN A 11 7.33 -56.96 4.15
CA GLN A 11 8.50 -56.43 3.42
C GLN A 11 8.69 -56.59 1.89
N GLN A 12 9.48 -55.64 1.37
CA GLN A 12 10.24 -55.54 0.09
C GLN A 12 9.40 -55.08 -1.14
N SER A 13 9.85 -54.21 -2.04
CA SER A 13 11.21 -53.92 -2.51
C SER A 13 11.38 -52.49 -3.08
N SER A 14 12.64 -52.11 -3.18
CA SER A 14 13.26 -51.03 -3.95
C SER A 14 12.69 -50.77 -5.36
N HIS A 15 12.54 -49.49 -5.74
CA HIS A 15 12.94 -49.02 -7.08
C HIS A 15 13.33 -47.54 -7.03
N ALA A 16 14.64 -47.30 -7.10
CA ALA A 16 15.23 -46.01 -7.44
C ALA A 16 15.14 -45.83 -8.97
N HIS A 17 14.56 -44.72 -9.42
CA HIS A 17 14.72 -44.28 -10.81
C HIS A 17 15.71 -43.12 -10.86
N SER A 18 16.94 -43.51 -11.19
CA SER A 18 17.99 -42.64 -11.73
C SER A 18 17.55 -42.16 -13.10
N ILE A 19 17.38 -40.84 -13.28
CA ILE A 19 17.32 -40.21 -14.59
C ILE A 19 18.62 -39.43 -14.75
N SER A 20 19.50 -40.02 -15.56
CA SER A 20 20.70 -39.42 -16.12
C SER A 20 20.31 -38.72 -17.42
N HIS A 21 20.51 -37.40 -17.50
CA HIS A 21 20.57 -36.70 -18.78
C HIS A 21 21.82 -35.81 -18.82
N ALA A 22 22.76 -36.28 -19.64
CA ALA A 22 23.57 -35.54 -20.61
C ALA A 22 24.10 -34.17 -20.19
N SER A 23 25.38 -34.20 -19.81
CA SER A 23 26.35 -33.13 -19.96
C SER A 23 26.45 -32.72 -21.43
N ILE A 24 26.12 -31.47 -21.73
CA ILE A 24 26.61 -30.74 -22.91
C ILE A 24 27.35 -29.54 -22.34
N GLY A 25 28.65 -29.49 -22.63
CA GLY A 25 29.53 -28.40 -22.23
C GLY A 25 29.28 -27.17 -23.11
N GLU A 26 29.16 -26.04 -22.46
CA GLU A 26 29.50 -24.73 -23.00
C GLU A 26 30.54 -24.14 -22.03
N GLU A 27 31.81 -24.28 -22.41
CA GLU A 27 32.81 -23.27 -22.09
C GLU A 27 32.50 -22.09 -23.01
N ASP A 28 32.23 -20.91 -22.42
CA ASP A 28 32.81 -19.68 -22.92
C ASP A 28 32.78 -18.61 -21.81
N ASP A 29 34.01 -18.25 -21.44
CA ASP A 29 34.48 -16.99 -20.90
C ASP A 29 33.54 -15.81 -21.17
N ASP A 30 33.05 -15.19 -20.10
CA ASP A 30 32.94 -13.73 -20.03
C ASP A 30 33.02 -13.32 -18.56
N GLY A 31 34.23 -12.93 -18.16
CA GLY A 31 34.55 -12.36 -16.88
C GLY A 31 33.80 -11.06 -16.64
N PHE A 32 32.59 -11.16 -16.10
CA PHE A 32 32.03 -10.10 -15.30
C PHE A 32 32.83 -10.04 -14.00
N GLY A 33 33.75 -9.07 -13.97
CA GLY A 33 34.49 -8.71 -12.77
C GLY A 33 33.51 -8.58 -11.61
N ALA A 34 33.54 -9.56 -10.71
CA ALA A 34 33.08 -9.39 -9.35
C ALA A 34 33.96 -8.28 -8.78
N GLU A 35 33.50 -7.03 -8.92
CA GLU A 35 33.93 -5.96 -8.04
C GLU A 35 33.77 -6.52 -6.65
N ASN A 36 34.91 -6.69 -5.99
CA ASN A 36 35.02 -6.98 -4.58
C ASN A 36 34.25 -5.86 -3.86
N GLY A 37 32.94 -6.04 -3.72
CA GLY A 37 32.12 -5.23 -2.86
C GLY A 37 32.75 -5.39 -1.49
N GLU A 38 33.46 -4.33 -1.07
CA GLU A 38 33.89 -4.16 0.31
C GLU A 38 32.73 -4.62 1.17
N LEU A 39 32.94 -5.75 1.84
CA LEU A 39 32.05 -6.27 2.85
C LEU A 39 32.16 -5.27 3.99
N ILE A 40 31.46 -4.13 3.88
CA ILE A 40 31.44 -3.05 4.85
C ILE A 40 31.14 -3.71 6.19
N ASP A 41 32.14 -3.69 7.07
CA ASP A 41 32.19 -4.42 8.32
C ASP A 41 30.87 -4.27 9.11
N GLY A 42 30.13 -5.38 9.20
CA GLY A 42 28.85 -5.44 9.91
C GLY A 42 28.95 -5.20 11.42
N GLU A 43 30.16 -5.00 11.96
CA GLU A 43 30.40 -4.76 13.38
C GLU A 43 30.16 -3.30 13.80
N GLU A 44 30.37 -2.31 12.91
CA GLU A 44 30.30 -0.89 13.29
C GLU A 44 28.86 -0.41 13.57
N TYR A 45 27.86 -1.09 13.01
CA TYR A 45 26.43 -0.82 13.26
C TYR A 45 25.79 -1.73 14.33
N SER A 46 26.60 -2.40 15.17
CA SER A 46 26.09 -3.24 16.26
C SER A 46 25.57 -2.43 17.46
N SER A 47 26.13 -1.23 17.71
CA SER A 47 25.76 -0.42 18.88
C SER A 47 24.43 0.31 18.69
N ILE A 48 23.53 0.16 19.67
CA ILE A 48 22.25 0.88 19.76
C ILE A 48 22.45 2.41 19.66
N GLY A 49 23.54 2.92 20.24
CA GLY A 49 23.88 4.34 20.22
C GLY A 49 24.18 4.85 18.81
N ALA A 50 24.84 4.06 17.97
CA ALA A 50 25.14 4.43 16.59
C ALA A 50 23.86 4.51 15.75
N VAL A 51 22.97 3.53 15.88
CA VAL A 51 21.66 3.52 15.19
C VAL A 51 20.80 4.72 15.63
N LEU A 52 20.76 5.01 16.93
CA LEU A 52 20.03 6.17 17.45
C LEU A 52 20.62 7.50 16.95
N SER A 53 21.95 7.62 16.90
CA SER A 53 22.62 8.81 16.36
C SER A 53 22.29 8.99 14.87
N LYS A 54 22.37 7.94 14.06
CA LYS A 54 21.98 7.95 12.64
C LYS A 54 20.52 8.36 12.46
N PHE A 55 19.61 7.81 13.28
CA PHE A 55 18.19 8.18 13.28
C PHE A 55 17.97 9.65 13.62
N VAL A 56 18.58 10.16 14.70
CA VAL A 56 18.46 11.56 15.13
C VAL A 56 19.03 12.50 14.07
N GLU A 57 20.15 12.14 13.47
CA GLU A 57 20.75 12.91 12.38
C GLU A 57 19.84 12.95 11.16
N ARG A 58 19.25 11.82 10.76
CA ARG A 58 18.27 11.77 9.66
C ARG A 58 17.05 12.61 9.95
N VAL A 59 16.50 12.55 11.17
CA VAL A 59 15.36 13.39 11.59
C VAL A 59 15.73 14.88 11.51
N ARG A 60 16.93 15.27 11.98
CA ARG A 60 17.41 16.66 11.90
C ARG A 60 17.63 17.14 10.46
N ARG A 61 18.10 16.27 9.57
CA ARG A 61 18.31 16.59 8.15
C ARG A 61 17.01 16.58 7.34
N THR A 62 15.96 15.92 7.82
CA THR A 62 14.68 15.83 7.12
C THR A 62 13.95 17.17 7.17
N HIS A 63 13.55 17.68 6.00
CA HIS A 63 12.81 18.94 5.91
C HIS A 63 11.53 18.90 6.77
N PRO A 64 11.21 19.96 7.54
CA PRO A 64 10.09 19.96 8.48
C PRO A 64 8.73 19.65 7.83
N SER A 65 8.53 20.00 6.56
CA SER A 65 7.29 19.64 5.84
C SER A 65 7.10 18.13 5.68
N ARG A 66 8.18 17.36 5.50
CA ARG A 66 8.11 15.90 5.43
C ARG A 66 7.78 15.30 6.78
N ILE A 67 8.35 15.84 7.86
CA ILE A 67 8.03 15.42 9.24
C ILE A 67 6.56 15.71 9.53
N ALA A 68 6.09 16.92 9.22
CA ALA A 68 4.68 17.30 9.39
C ALA A 68 3.76 16.39 8.58
N TRP A 69 4.15 16.01 7.36
CA TRP A 69 3.41 15.06 6.53
C TRP A 69 3.34 13.66 7.15
N VAL A 70 4.46 13.12 7.65
CA VAL A 70 4.47 11.82 8.34
C VAL A 70 3.60 11.84 9.59
N VAL A 71 3.68 12.90 10.40
CA VAL A 71 2.81 13.09 11.58
C VAL A 71 1.35 13.16 11.17
N PHE A 72 1.03 13.85 10.07
CA PHE A 72 -0.33 13.92 9.53
C PHE A 72 -0.83 12.54 9.07
N LEU A 73 0.00 11.73 8.41
CA LEU A 73 -0.38 10.36 8.02
C LEU A 73 -0.62 9.45 9.23
N ILE A 74 0.25 9.54 10.26
CA ILE A 74 0.05 8.83 11.53
C ILE A 74 -1.26 9.26 12.18
N PHE A 75 -1.54 10.56 12.21
CA PHE A 75 -2.79 11.09 12.73
C PHE A 75 -4.01 10.58 11.92
N LEU A 76 -3.95 10.57 10.59
CA LEU A 76 -5.02 10.03 9.75
C LEU A 76 -5.30 8.56 10.07
N VAL A 77 -4.29 7.70 10.11
CA VAL A 77 -4.51 6.26 10.40
C VAL A 77 -5.02 6.05 11.82
N THR A 78 -4.43 6.71 12.82
CA THR A 78 -4.81 6.53 14.22
C THR A 78 -6.21 7.05 14.52
N SER A 79 -6.56 8.24 14.02
CA SER A 79 -7.91 8.82 14.15
C SER A 79 -8.94 8.06 13.32
N GLY A 80 -8.58 7.62 12.11
CA GLY A 80 -9.44 6.83 11.23
C GLY A 80 -9.87 5.51 11.88
N ASN A 81 -8.91 4.76 12.43
CA ASN A 81 -9.19 3.52 13.16
C ASN A 81 -10.03 3.77 14.43
N ALA A 82 -9.76 4.85 15.18
CA ALA A 82 -10.58 5.21 16.34
C ALA A 82 -12.03 5.55 15.93
N MET A 83 -12.22 6.29 14.85
CA MET A 83 -13.53 6.60 14.28
C MET A 83 -14.25 5.36 13.78
N GLN A 84 -13.53 4.37 13.21
CA GLN A 84 -14.11 3.10 12.81
C GLN A 84 -14.65 2.33 14.03
N VAL A 85 -13.84 2.16 15.09
CA VAL A 85 -14.24 1.42 16.30
C VAL A 85 -15.42 2.09 16.99
N ILE A 86 -15.36 3.41 17.19
CA ILE A 86 -16.43 4.17 17.84
C ILE A 86 -17.68 4.19 16.95
N GLY A 87 -17.50 4.55 15.67
CA GLY A 87 -18.57 4.66 14.69
C GLY A 87 -19.33 3.35 14.52
N LEU A 88 -18.64 2.22 14.37
CA LEU A 88 -19.25 0.90 14.22
C LEU A 88 -20.11 0.54 15.44
N ASN A 89 -19.57 0.70 16.65
CA ASN A 89 -20.27 0.35 17.88
C ASN A 89 -21.54 1.17 18.08
N PHE A 90 -21.49 2.47 17.83
CA PHE A 90 -22.68 3.33 17.88
C PHE A 90 -23.67 3.02 16.75
N TRP A 91 -23.16 2.70 15.56
CA TRP A 91 -23.99 2.39 14.40
C TRP A 91 -24.76 1.08 14.59
N LEU A 92 -24.08 0.00 14.97
CA LEU A 92 -24.70 -1.31 15.21
C LEU A 92 -25.77 -1.24 16.32
N ARG A 93 -25.51 -0.50 17.41
CA ARG A 93 -26.48 -0.33 18.50
C ARG A 93 -27.68 0.55 18.15
N SER A 94 -27.59 1.33 17.06
CA SER A 94 -28.69 2.18 16.61
C SER A 94 -29.76 1.40 15.84
N PHE A 95 -29.46 0.18 15.37
CA PHE A 95 -30.44 -0.70 14.76
C PHE A 95 -31.37 -1.31 15.83
N PRO A 96 -32.67 -1.52 15.52
CA PRO A 96 -33.62 -2.12 16.45
C PRO A 96 -33.25 -3.57 16.75
N LYS A 97 -33.31 -3.96 18.04
CA LYS A 97 -32.96 -5.32 18.49
C LYS A 97 -33.93 -6.40 18.02
N ASP A 98 -35.18 -6.02 17.77
CA ASP A 98 -36.28 -6.93 17.44
C ASP A 98 -36.48 -7.08 15.90
N GLY A 99 -35.52 -6.65 15.08
CA GLY A 99 -35.64 -6.58 13.62
C GLY A 99 -34.36 -6.91 12.84
N ALA A 100 -34.34 -6.52 11.56
CA ALA A 100 -33.30 -6.77 10.57
C ALA A 100 -31.86 -6.61 11.15
N PRO A 101 -31.01 -7.65 11.10
CA PRO A 101 -29.63 -7.56 11.54
C PRO A 101 -28.89 -6.50 10.72
N GLY A 102 -28.57 -5.37 11.36
CA GLY A 102 -27.89 -4.24 10.70
C GLY A 102 -26.48 -4.54 10.21
N ASN A 103 -25.92 -5.72 10.50
CA ASN A 103 -24.55 -6.12 10.18
C ASN A 103 -24.27 -6.05 8.67
N PHE A 104 -25.11 -6.70 7.85
CA PHE A 104 -24.91 -6.72 6.40
C PHE A 104 -25.09 -5.32 5.80
N THR A 105 -26.12 -4.58 6.21
CA THR A 105 -26.32 -3.18 5.78
C THR A 105 -25.13 -2.31 6.14
N THR A 106 -24.59 -2.45 7.35
CA THR A 106 -23.42 -1.71 7.83
C THR A 106 -22.22 -1.96 6.91
N LEU A 107 -21.95 -3.23 6.59
CA LEU A 107 -20.86 -3.65 5.70
C LEU A 107 -21.05 -3.14 4.25
N ALA A 108 -22.22 -3.39 3.66
CA ALA A 108 -22.49 -3.06 2.26
C ALA A 108 -22.63 -1.55 2.02
N VAL A 109 -23.27 -0.81 2.92
CA VAL A 109 -23.45 0.63 2.75
C VAL A 109 -22.14 1.39 3.00
N SER A 110 -21.35 1.01 4.00
CA SER A 110 -20.05 1.65 4.22
C SER A 110 -19.13 1.44 3.01
N SER A 111 -19.01 0.21 2.50
CA SER A 111 -18.21 -0.11 1.31
C SER A 111 -18.65 0.63 0.06
N LEU A 112 -19.96 0.78 -0.15
CA LEU A 112 -20.49 1.62 -1.21
C LEU A 112 -20.07 3.09 -1.04
N LEU A 113 -20.26 3.66 0.15
CA LEU A 113 -20.02 5.09 0.38
C LEU A 113 -18.55 5.48 0.23
N PHE A 114 -17.62 4.76 0.86
CA PHE A 114 -16.21 5.10 0.67
C PHE A 114 -15.71 4.77 -0.75
N GLY A 115 -16.27 3.73 -1.39
CA GLY A 115 -15.97 3.43 -2.80
C GLY A 115 -16.39 4.57 -3.74
N LEU A 116 -17.59 5.13 -3.52
CA LEU A 116 -18.08 6.29 -4.26
C LEU A 116 -17.22 7.54 -4.01
N ILE A 117 -16.76 7.76 -2.78
CA ILE A 117 -15.87 8.88 -2.44
C ILE A 117 -14.53 8.76 -3.18
N PHE A 118 -13.89 7.59 -3.15
CA PHE A 118 -12.62 7.39 -3.87
C PHE A 118 -12.79 7.49 -5.39
N LEU A 119 -13.89 6.97 -5.93
CA LEU A 119 -14.22 7.12 -7.35
C LEU A 119 -14.39 8.60 -7.72
N LEU A 120 -15.09 9.38 -6.90
CA LEU A 120 -15.27 10.81 -7.11
C LEU A 120 -13.92 11.54 -7.05
N MET A 121 -13.07 11.25 -6.05
CA MET A 121 -11.72 11.81 -5.94
C MET A 121 -10.87 11.49 -7.17
N LEU A 122 -10.93 10.25 -7.67
CA LEU A 122 -10.24 9.84 -8.89
C LEU A 122 -10.74 10.61 -10.12
N VAL A 123 -12.05 10.74 -10.31
CA VAL A 123 -12.65 11.48 -11.44
C VAL A 123 -12.23 12.94 -11.40
N VAL A 124 -12.32 13.59 -10.24
CA VAL A 124 -11.89 14.99 -10.07
C VAL A 124 -10.41 15.14 -10.39
N TYR A 125 -9.56 14.23 -9.89
CA TYR A 125 -8.13 14.25 -10.18
C TYR A 125 -7.82 14.06 -11.67
N ILE A 126 -8.54 13.16 -12.35
CA ILE A 126 -8.39 12.96 -13.81
C ILE A 126 -8.74 14.22 -14.58
N ILE A 127 -9.83 14.90 -14.21
CA ILE A 127 -10.27 16.14 -14.87
C ILE A 127 -9.25 17.27 -14.67
N VAL A 128 -8.73 17.42 -13.44
CA VAL A 128 -7.83 18.53 -13.07
C VAL A 128 -6.40 18.31 -13.57
N ALA A 129 -5.84 17.12 -13.33
CA ALA A 129 -4.43 16.84 -13.59
C ALA A 129 -4.17 16.21 -14.97
N LYS A 130 -5.21 15.64 -15.62
CA LYS A 130 -5.11 14.90 -16.90
C LYS A 130 -3.94 13.90 -16.94
N PRO A 131 -3.81 13.02 -15.92
CA PRO A 131 -2.71 12.07 -15.86
C PRO A 131 -2.80 11.03 -16.99
N SER A 132 -1.67 10.47 -17.40
CA SER A 132 -1.66 9.28 -18.26
C SER A 132 -2.22 8.07 -17.49
N LEU A 133 -3.20 7.39 -18.09
CA LEU A 133 -3.81 6.16 -17.56
C LEU A 133 -3.39 4.92 -18.36
N ALA A 134 -2.33 5.01 -19.17
CA ALA A 134 -1.89 3.93 -20.05
C ALA A 134 -1.57 2.64 -19.27
N TYR A 135 -1.06 2.75 -18.06
CA TYR A 135 -0.74 1.62 -17.18
C TYR A 135 -1.96 0.75 -16.82
N LEU A 136 -3.18 1.31 -16.85
CA LEU A 136 -4.42 0.56 -16.59
C LEU A 136 -4.77 -0.47 -17.66
N ARG A 137 -4.09 -0.44 -18.81
CA ARG A 137 -4.24 -1.49 -19.83
C ARG A 137 -3.52 -2.79 -19.45
N CYS A 138 -2.68 -2.78 -18.41
CA CYS A 138 -1.95 -3.95 -17.97
C CYS A 138 -2.87 -4.94 -17.22
N ALA A 139 -3.07 -6.14 -17.78
CA ALA A 139 -3.86 -7.20 -17.15
C ALA A 139 -3.31 -7.64 -15.79
N CYS A 140 -1.98 -7.58 -15.60
CA CYS A 140 -1.34 -7.87 -14.31
C CYS A 140 -1.82 -6.89 -13.22
N GLY A 141 -1.95 -5.60 -13.56
CA GLY A 141 -2.47 -4.59 -12.64
C GLY A 141 -3.90 -4.89 -12.19
N TRP A 142 -4.78 -5.27 -13.11
CA TRP A 142 -6.16 -5.67 -12.77
C TRP A 142 -6.22 -6.91 -11.87
N ARG A 143 -5.32 -7.89 -12.08
CA ARG A 143 -5.22 -9.05 -11.19
C ARG A 143 -4.89 -8.63 -9.77
N ILE A 144 -3.92 -7.73 -9.59
CA ILE A 144 -3.53 -7.23 -8.25
C ILE A 144 -4.67 -6.42 -7.62
N LEU A 145 -5.33 -5.52 -8.38
CA LEU A 145 -6.48 -4.76 -7.90
C LEU A 145 -7.63 -5.67 -7.44
N PHE A 146 -7.89 -6.75 -8.17
CA PHE A 146 -8.87 -7.76 -7.77
C PHE A 146 -8.48 -8.46 -6.46
N LEU A 147 -7.21 -8.85 -6.31
CA LEU A 147 -6.71 -9.45 -5.08
C LEU A 147 -6.82 -8.50 -3.88
N ILE A 148 -6.50 -7.21 -4.06
CA ILE A 148 -6.69 -6.17 -3.05
C ILE A 148 -8.16 -6.12 -2.60
N GLY A 149 -9.10 -5.96 -3.54
CA GLY A 149 -10.52 -5.90 -3.23
C GLY A 149 -11.07 -7.19 -2.62
N LEU A 150 -10.56 -8.36 -3.03
CA LEU A 150 -10.93 -9.66 -2.49
C LEU A 150 -10.47 -9.85 -1.05
N ALA A 151 -9.18 -9.60 -0.76
CA ALA A 151 -8.68 -9.69 0.61
C ALA A 151 -9.42 -8.74 1.54
N ASP A 152 -9.73 -7.54 1.06
CA ASP A 152 -10.46 -6.54 1.83
C ASP A 152 -11.93 -6.94 2.08
N ALA A 153 -12.61 -7.51 1.08
CA ALA A 153 -13.96 -8.02 1.22
C ALA A 153 -14.01 -9.19 2.21
N VAL A 154 -13.08 -10.15 2.10
CA VAL A 154 -12.97 -11.30 3.01
C VAL A 154 -12.70 -10.83 4.43
N ASN A 155 -11.72 -9.93 4.62
CA ASN A 155 -11.44 -9.32 5.91
C ASN A 155 -12.69 -8.66 6.50
N SER A 156 -13.29 -7.72 5.77
CA SER A 156 -14.41 -6.92 6.25
C SER A 156 -15.62 -7.79 6.59
N TYR A 157 -15.90 -8.78 5.75
CA TYR A 157 -16.98 -9.74 5.97
C TYR A 157 -16.75 -10.58 7.24
N MET A 158 -15.59 -11.20 7.39
CA MET A 158 -15.27 -12.03 8.55
C MET A 158 -15.20 -11.19 9.83
N ALA A 159 -14.53 -10.03 9.78
CA ALA A 159 -14.33 -9.16 10.93
C ALA A 159 -15.65 -8.59 11.46
N ILE A 160 -16.52 -8.05 10.61
CA ILE A 160 -17.77 -7.42 11.06
C ILE A 160 -18.73 -8.45 11.67
N TYR A 161 -18.89 -9.61 11.04
CA TYR A 161 -19.76 -10.66 11.58
C TYR A 161 -19.20 -11.20 12.90
N ALA A 162 -17.90 -11.50 12.95
CA ALA A 162 -17.28 -12.03 14.16
C ALA A 162 -17.13 -11.01 15.30
N ALA A 163 -17.02 -9.71 14.99
CA ALA A 163 -16.84 -8.66 16.00
C ALA A 163 -18.01 -8.58 17.00
N SER A 164 -19.23 -8.84 16.54
CA SER A 164 -20.41 -8.83 17.43
C SER A 164 -20.42 -9.98 18.47
N HIS A 165 -19.65 -11.04 18.21
CA HIS A 165 -19.59 -12.24 19.05
C HIS A 165 -18.24 -12.43 19.75
N THR A 166 -17.19 -11.75 19.29
CA THR A 166 -15.84 -11.85 19.82
C THR A 166 -15.62 -10.78 20.88
N PRO A 167 -15.12 -11.11 22.09
CA PRO A 167 -14.78 -10.10 23.09
C PRO A 167 -13.79 -9.06 22.52
N GLU A 168 -14.01 -7.77 22.78
CA GLU A 168 -13.18 -6.66 22.25
C GLU A 168 -11.68 -6.87 22.55
N VAL A 169 -11.39 -7.41 23.72
CA VAL A 169 -10.06 -7.77 24.20
C VAL A 169 -9.35 -8.76 23.28
N LEU A 170 -10.10 -9.77 22.83
CA LEU A 170 -9.56 -10.80 21.96
C LEU A 170 -9.42 -10.29 20.53
N GLN A 171 -10.32 -9.41 20.07
CA GLN A 171 -10.16 -8.67 18.82
C GLN A 171 -8.87 -7.82 18.83
N ALA A 172 -8.60 -7.12 19.93
CA ALA A 172 -7.37 -6.34 20.11
C ALA A 172 -6.13 -7.25 20.12
N LEU A 173 -6.20 -8.41 20.79
CA LEU A 173 -5.10 -9.38 20.79
C LEU A 173 -4.81 -9.93 19.40
N PHE A 174 -5.84 -10.32 18.63
CA PHE A 174 -5.63 -10.83 17.28
C PHE A 174 -5.15 -9.75 16.32
N THR A 175 -5.68 -8.53 16.41
CA THR A 175 -5.16 -7.42 15.61
C THR A 175 -3.72 -7.07 15.98
N SER A 176 -3.26 -7.28 17.22
CA SER A 176 -1.85 -7.10 17.61
C SER A 176 -0.87 -7.99 16.85
N LEU A 177 -1.35 -9.05 16.20
CA LEU A 177 -0.53 -9.95 15.36
C LEU A 177 -0.37 -9.44 13.92
N VAL A 178 -1.07 -8.37 13.50
CA VAL A 178 -0.95 -7.78 12.15
C VAL A 178 0.52 -7.51 11.78
N PRO A 179 1.39 -6.92 12.64
CA PRO A 179 2.79 -6.69 12.28
C PRO A 179 3.59 -7.98 12.08
N VAL A 180 3.25 -9.05 12.80
CA VAL A 180 3.90 -10.37 12.64
C VAL A 180 3.53 -10.97 11.29
N TYR A 181 2.24 -10.94 10.93
CA TYR A 181 1.79 -11.33 9.60
C TYR A 181 2.39 -10.44 8.51
N ALA A 182 2.52 -9.13 8.74
CA ALA A 182 3.08 -8.19 7.79
C ALA A 182 4.55 -8.51 7.50
N ALA A 183 5.35 -8.78 8.53
CA ALA A 183 6.72 -9.24 8.36
C ALA A 183 6.80 -10.57 7.56
N GLY A 184 5.95 -11.55 7.91
CA GLY A 184 5.89 -12.84 7.22
C GLY A 184 5.51 -12.72 5.74
N PHE A 185 4.45 -11.98 5.42
CA PHE A 185 4.00 -11.79 4.04
C PHE A 185 4.88 -10.84 3.24
N THR A 186 5.53 -9.86 3.88
CA THR A 186 6.57 -9.04 3.22
C THR A 186 7.74 -9.93 2.79
N LYS A 187 8.22 -10.80 3.67
CA LYS A 187 9.29 -11.75 3.33
C LYS A 187 8.89 -12.72 2.22
N TRP A 188 7.65 -13.20 2.25
CA TRP A 188 7.16 -14.20 1.30
C TRP A 188 6.78 -13.63 -0.07
N ILE A 189 6.06 -12.51 -0.13
CA ILE A 189 5.48 -11.95 -1.37
C ILE A 189 6.36 -10.87 -1.98
N LEU A 190 6.95 -9.99 -1.16
CA LEU A 190 7.83 -8.91 -1.62
C LEU A 190 9.29 -9.35 -1.73
N GLU A 191 9.60 -10.63 -1.47
CA GLU A 191 10.96 -11.19 -1.53
C GLU A 191 11.99 -10.37 -0.72
N ASP A 192 11.55 -9.72 0.37
CA ASP A 192 12.37 -8.81 1.16
C ASP A 192 13.64 -9.51 1.68
N MET A 193 14.82 -8.98 1.38
CA MET A 193 16.09 -9.64 1.67
C MET A 193 16.45 -9.62 3.16
N ARG A 194 15.85 -8.71 3.94
CA ARG A 194 16.16 -8.51 5.35
C ARG A 194 15.91 -9.75 6.20
N SER A 195 16.72 -9.92 7.25
CA SER A 195 16.51 -10.97 8.25
C SER A 195 15.57 -10.47 9.36
N TYR A 196 14.33 -10.97 9.34
CA TYR A 196 13.35 -10.72 10.39
C TYR A 196 13.63 -11.52 11.68
N TRP A 197 14.48 -12.54 11.61
CA TRP A 197 14.87 -13.37 12.75
C TRP A 197 16.02 -12.72 13.52
N ASN A 198 15.74 -11.53 14.08
CA ASN A 198 16.70 -10.71 14.83
C ASN A 198 16.11 -10.33 16.19
N VAL A 199 16.99 -10.18 17.20
CA VAL A 199 16.66 -9.75 18.56
C VAL A 199 15.86 -8.45 18.58
N TRP A 200 16.13 -7.51 17.67
CA TRP A 200 15.38 -6.24 17.56
C TRP A 200 13.89 -6.45 17.26
N ILE A 201 13.59 -7.23 16.22
CA ILE A 201 12.23 -7.59 15.82
C ILE A 201 11.54 -8.38 16.93
N LEU A 202 12.23 -9.41 17.46
CA LEU A 202 11.69 -10.25 18.53
C LEU A 202 11.34 -9.41 19.77
N THR A 203 12.22 -8.49 20.17
CA THR A 203 12.00 -7.60 21.32
C THR A 203 10.82 -6.65 21.05
N SER A 204 10.74 -6.06 19.85
CA SER A 204 9.64 -5.19 19.48
C SER A 204 8.28 -5.92 19.51
N PHE A 205 8.19 -7.07 18.84
CA PHE A 205 6.96 -7.87 18.82
C PHE A 205 6.58 -8.37 20.22
N PHE A 206 7.56 -8.80 21.02
CA PHE A 206 7.31 -9.22 22.39
C PHE A 206 6.71 -8.08 23.23
N LEU A 207 7.25 -6.86 23.12
CA LEU A 207 6.73 -5.69 23.83
C LEU A 207 5.32 -5.31 23.36
N ILE A 208 5.04 -5.40 22.05
CA ILE A 208 3.72 -5.10 21.49
C ILE A 208 2.68 -6.10 22.00
N VAL A 209 2.95 -7.40 21.87
CA VAL A 209 2.06 -8.45 22.36
C VAL A 209 1.88 -8.33 23.87
N SER A 210 2.95 -8.06 24.61
CA SER A 210 2.88 -7.83 26.07
C SER A 210 2.00 -6.61 26.40
N GLY A 211 2.12 -5.51 25.66
CA GLY A 211 1.28 -4.32 25.83
C GLY A 211 -0.20 -4.65 25.65
N VAL A 212 -0.56 -5.40 24.62
CA VAL A 212 -1.94 -5.81 24.39
C VAL A 212 -2.43 -6.80 25.45
N VAL A 213 -1.61 -7.77 25.87
CA VAL A 213 -1.94 -8.69 26.96
C VAL A 213 -2.16 -7.93 28.28
N VAL A 214 -1.35 -6.91 28.58
CA VAL A 214 -1.51 -6.05 29.77
C VAL A 214 -2.82 -5.26 29.71
N ALA A 215 -3.14 -4.65 28.57
CA ALA A 215 -4.43 -3.97 28.38
C ALA A 215 -5.63 -4.92 28.58
N SER A 216 -5.41 -6.19 28.24
CA SER A 216 -6.41 -7.27 28.25
C SER A 216 -6.54 -8.00 29.59
N ALA A 217 -5.53 -7.90 30.46
CA ALA A 217 -5.38 -8.73 31.65
C ALA A 217 -6.58 -8.64 32.61
N TYR A 218 -7.15 -7.44 32.76
CA TYR A 218 -8.31 -7.23 33.62
C TYR A 218 -9.54 -8.03 33.15
N HIS A 219 -9.79 -8.05 31.84
CA HIS A 219 -10.90 -8.80 31.26
C HIS A 219 -10.67 -10.32 31.33
N PHE A 220 -9.42 -10.78 31.16
CA PHE A 220 -9.08 -12.19 31.36
C PHE A 220 -9.32 -12.63 32.81
N ALA A 221 -8.93 -11.81 33.78
CA ALA A 221 -9.05 -12.13 35.21
C ALA A 221 -10.51 -12.25 35.68
N HIS A 222 -11.43 -11.46 35.10
CA HIS A 222 -12.85 -11.49 35.46
C HIS A 222 -13.66 -12.55 34.71
N GLY A 223 -13.02 -13.28 33.78
CA GLY A 223 -13.62 -14.37 33.03
C GLY A 223 -14.61 -13.90 31.96
N PHE A 224 -14.65 -14.61 30.84
CA PHE A 224 -15.65 -14.40 29.78
C PHE A 224 -16.95 -15.15 30.16
N GLY A 225 -17.75 -14.58 31.07
CA GLY A 225 -19.01 -15.21 31.52
C GLY A 225 -19.93 -15.63 30.36
N GLY A 226 -20.28 -16.91 30.29
CA GLY A 226 -21.29 -17.48 29.37
C GLY A 226 -20.74 -18.28 28.18
N ASP A 227 -21.53 -19.29 27.74
CA ASP A 227 -21.27 -20.33 26.72
C ASP A 227 -19.98 -20.17 25.90
N SER A 228 -18.95 -20.90 26.33
CA SER A 228 -17.59 -20.78 25.82
C SER A 228 -17.41 -21.29 24.39
N LYS A 229 -18.24 -22.25 23.94
CA LYS A 229 -18.03 -22.92 22.65
C LYS A 229 -18.38 -22.05 21.44
N GLU A 230 -19.53 -21.38 21.45
CA GLU A 230 -19.95 -20.52 20.33
C GLU A 230 -19.02 -19.30 20.21
N LYS A 231 -18.64 -18.71 21.34
CA LYS A 231 -17.69 -17.58 21.37
C LYS A 231 -16.32 -17.96 20.82
N ALA A 232 -15.84 -19.18 21.10
CA ALA A 232 -14.54 -19.65 20.60
C ALA A 232 -14.52 -19.76 19.06
N TRP A 233 -15.62 -20.24 18.45
CA TRP A 233 -15.73 -20.33 16.99
C TRP A 233 -15.69 -18.96 16.32
N TRP A 234 -16.47 -18.00 16.82
CA TRP A 234 -16.45 -16.63 16.29
C TRP A 234 -15.11 -15.93 16.49
N SER A 235 -14.46 -16.18 17.63
CA SER A 235 -13.11 -15.69 17.88
C SER A 235 -12.10 -16.24 16.87
N LEU A 236 -12.23 -17.52 16.52
CA LEU A 236 -11.38 -18.15 15.50
C LEU A 236 -11.63 -17.53 14.11
N ILE A 237 -12.89 -17.24 13.76
CA ILE A 237 -13.23 -16.52 12.52
C ILE A 237 -12.58 -15.14 12.51
N PHE A 238 -12.66 -14.39 13.62
CA PHE A 238 -12.01 -13.09 13.74
C PHE A 238 -10.49 -13.19 13.61
N PHE A 239 -9.86 -14.18 14.25
CA PHE A 239 -8.43 -14.44 14.09
C PHE A 239 -8.04 -14.63 12.61
N PHE A 240 -8.84 -15.40 11.86
CA PHE A 240 -8.60 -15.61 10.43
C PHE A 240 -8.97 -14.42 9.54
N SER A 241 -9.64 -13.38 10.05
CA SER A 241 -9.87 -12.15 9.28
C SER A 241 -8.62 -11.27 9.19
N VAL A 242 -7.69 -11.41 10.14
CA VAL A 242 -6.47 -10.60 10.26
C VAL A 242 -5.49 -10.80 9.08
N PRO A 243 -5.15 -12.04 8.66
CA PRO A 243 -4.21 -12.24 7.54
C PRO A 243 -4.69 -11.61 6.22
N PRO A 244 -5.98 -11.71 5.80
CA PRO A 244 -6.49 -10.98 4.65
C PRO A 244 -6.25 -9.46 4.71
N THR A 245 -6.43 -8.80 5.88
CA THR A 245 -6.11 -7.37 6.02
C THR A 245 -4.66 -7.06 5.68
N VAL A 246 -3.74 -7.94 6.12
CA VAL A 246 -2.32 -7.77 5.88
C VAL A 246 -1.99 -8.02 4.41
N LEU A 247 -2.55 -9.08 3.81
CA LEU A 247 -2.37 -9.40 2.39
C LEU A 247 -2.84 -8.25 1.50
N MET A 248 -3.97 -7.62 1.82
CA MET A 248 -4.43 -6.41 1.14
C MET A 248 -3.33 -5.34 1.15
N ASN A 249 -2.76 -5.01 2.32
CA ASN A 249 -1.71 -3.98 2.42
C ASN A 249 -0.43 -4.35 1.63
N ILE A 250 -0.06 -5.63 1.63
CA ILE A 250 1.08 -6.14 0.86
C ILE A 250 0.83 -6.00 -0.64
N TRP A 251 -0.35 -6.38 -1.13
CA TRP A 251 -0.71 -6.23 -2.53
C TRP A 251 -0.87 -4.76 -2.95
N GLN A 252 -1.33 -3.89 -2.06
CA GLN A 252 -1.31 -2.44 -2.29
C GLN A 252 0.13 -1.93 -2.48
N ASN A 253 1.06 -2.33 -1.60
CA ASN A 253 2.47 -1.98 -1.75
C ASN A 253 3.07 -2.53 -3.06
N LEU A 254 2.83 -3.81 -3.38
CA LEU A 254 3.27 -4.42 -4.63
C LEU A 254 2.74 -3.66 -5.86
N TYR A 255 1.47 -3.26 -5.84
CA TYR A 255 0.87 -2.45 -6.90
C TYR A 255 1.58 -1.09 -7.05
N MET A 256 1.88 -0.43 -5.94
CA MET A 256 2.60 0.85 -5.95
C MET A 256 4.05 0.71 -6.42
N ILE A 257 4.78 -0.33 -5.99
CA ILE A 257 6.14 -0.61 -6.49
C ILE A 257 6.11 -0.80 -8.01
N GLN A 258 5.12 -1.52 -8.52
CA GLN A 258 5.04 -1.86 -9.95
C GLN A 258 4.66 -0.67 -10.84
N PHE A 259 3.69 0.16 -10.42
CA PHE A 259 3.07 1.15 -11.30
C PHE A 259 3.42 2.61 -10.96
N THR A 260 4.01 2.91 -9.80
CA THR A 260 4.46 4.26 -9.48
C THR A 260 5.79 4.57 -10.16
N HIS A 261 5.85 5.70 -10.83
CA HIS A 261 7.10 6.21 -11.39
C HIS A 261 8.06 6.60 -10.26
N ASP A 262 9.23 5.95 -10.22
CA ASP A 262 10.36 6.43 -9.42
C ASP A 262 11.33 7.11 -10.37
N PRO A 263 11.63 8.40 -10.20
CA PRO A 263 12.73 9.02 -10.92
C PRO A 263 13.99 8.29 -10.50
N SER A 264 14.67 7.64 -11.45
CA SER A 264 15.89 6.91 -11.12
C SER A 264 16.93 7.91 -10.58
N PRO A 265 17.80 7.51 -9.64
CA PRO A 265 18.89 8.36 -9.19
C PRO A 265 19.81 8.78 -10.35
N GLU A 266 19.90 7.97 -11.41
CA GLU A 266 20.65 8.33 -12.63
C GLU A 266 20.01 9.51 -13.38
N GLU A 267 18.68 9.57 -13.54
CA GLU A 267 18.01 10.74 -14.12
C GLU A 267 18.26 12.03 -13.30
N SER A 268 18.40 11.90 -11.98
CA SER A 268 18.75 13.03 -11.11
C SER A 268 20.20 13.50 -11.31
N ASN A 269 21.12 12.58 -11.61
CA ASN A 269 22.52 12.88 -11.89
C ASN A 269 22.71 13.45 -13.31
N PHE A 270 21.95 12.99 -14.30
CA PHE A 270 21.97 13.54 -15.67
C PHE A 270 21.31 14.92 -15.78
N SER A 271 20.43 15.27 -14.83
CA SER A 271 19.83 16.60 -14.71
C SER A 271 20.70 17.61 -13.96
N SER A 272 21.89 17.21 -13.49
CA SER A 272 22.85 18.17 -12.96
C SER A 272 23.13 19.20 -14.06
N PRO A 273 22.92 20.51 -13.80
CA PRO A 273 22.97 21.53 -14.83
C PRO A 273 24.35 21.47 -15.47
N GLN A 274 24.39 20.96 -16.70
CA GLN A 274 25.59 20.99 -17.52
C GLN A 274 26.09 22.43 -17.41
N PRO A 275 27.32 22.66 -16.90
CA PRO A 275 27.82 24.01 -16.71
C PRO A 275 27.69 24.69 -18.06
N ARG A 276 26.78 25.68 -18.14
CA ARG A 276 26.50 26.40 -19.39
C ARG A 276 27.84 26.67 -20.03
N PRO A 277 28.10 26.22 -21.27
CA PRO A 277 29.36 26.50 -21.92
C PRO A 277 29.55 28.00 -21.82
N ARG A 278 30.55 28.38 -21.04
CA ARG A 278 30.88 29.77 -20.73
C ARG A 278 31.04 30.41 -22.09
N ARG A 279 30.06 31.23 -22.49
CA ARG A 279 29.99 31.83 -23.82
C ARG A 279 31.35 32.45 -24.06
N GLY A 280 32.14 31.79 -24.91
CA GLY A 280 33.45 32.27 -25.30
C GLY A 280 33.21 33.65 -25.87
N SER A 281 33.62 34.66 -25.12
CA SER A 281 33.93 35.95 -25.70
C SER A 281 34.99 35.64 -26.76
N MET A 282 34.58 35.63 -28.03
CA MET A 282 35.49 35.81 -29.15
C MET A 282 36.11 37.20 -28.95
N MET A 283 37.18 37.27 -28.16
CA MET A 283 38.12 38.37 -28.30
C MET A 283 38.93 38.06 -29.57
N PHE A 284 38.48 38.67 -30.66
CA PHE A 284 39.36 39.10 -31.73
C PHE A 284 40.51 39.89 -31.10
N SER A 285 41.71 39.34 -31.16
CA SER A 285 42.94 40.05 -30.80
C SER A 285 43.72 40.32 -32.08
N ASP A 286 43.27 41.34 -32.82
CA ASP A 286 44.09 42.00 -33.84
C ASP A 286 44.76 43.23 -33.22
N SER A 287 46.06 43.09 -32.97
CA SER A 287 47.13 44.00 -33.38
C SER A 287 46.89 45.53 -33.40
N VAL A 288 47.63 46.23 -32.51
CA VAL A 288 48.50 47.39 -32.82
C VAL A 288 47.83 48.69 -33.32
N LYS A 289 47.80 49.76 -32.50
CA LYS A 289 48.64 51.00 -32.61
C LYS A 289 48.11 52.16 -31.75
N ASN A 290 49.02 52.68 -30.92
CA ASN A 290 49.30 54.08 -30.57
C ASN A 290 48.22 55.17 -30.69
N ASN A 291 48.05 55.82 -29.53
CA ASN A 291 48.12 57.27 -29.24
C ASN A 291 47.15 58.28 -29.88
N ASP A 292 46.80 59.21 -28.98
CA ASP A 292 46.42 60.61 -29.14
C ASP A 292 44.93 60.94 -29.31
N GLU A 293 44.39 61.39 -28.17
CA GLU A 293 43.68 62.66 -27.97
C GLU A 293 42.82 63.18 -29.12
N LYS A 294 41.49 63.20 -28.89
CA LYS A 294 40.76 64.47 -28.78
C LYS A 294 39.34 64.30 -28.25
N GLU A 295 39.05 65.06 -27.21
CA GLU A 295 37.72 65.58 -26.90
C GLU A 295 37.03 66.16 -28.14
N ILE A 296 35.69 66.10 -28.19
CA ILE A 296 34.78 67.26 -28.34
C ILE A 296 33.33 66.77 -28.63
N ASN A 297 32.41 67.34 -27.86
CA ASN A 297 30.97 67.60 -28.10
C ASN A 297 30.00 66.42 -28.31
N ALA A 298 28.99 66.24 -27.45
CA ALA A 298 27.81 67.08 -27.15
C ALA A 298 26.64 66.83 -28.12
N ASP A 299 25.50 66.56 -27.47
CA ASP A 299 24.14 66.90 -27.88
C ASP A 299 23.50 66.21 -29.10
N ARG A 300 22.33 65.61 -28.83
CA ARG A 300 21.01 66.05 -29.37
C ARG A 300 20.15 64.96 -30.03
N ASN A 301 18.94 64.86 -29.47
CA ASN A 301 17.61 64.59 -30.03
C ASN A 301 17.28 63.29 -30.77
N ASP A 302 16.18 62.68 -30.29
CA ASP A 302 14.91 62.47 -31.00
C ASP A 302 14.98 62.46 -32.54
N ASP A 303 14.53 61.38 -33.17
CA ASP A 303 13.15 61.38 -33.69
C ASP A 303 12.74 60.01 -34.27
N GLU A 304 11.42 59.85 -34.31
CA GLU A 304 10.66 58.80 -34.99
C GLU A 304 10.97 58.71 -36.50
N THR A 305 10.67 57.54 -37.07
CA THR A 305 10.03 57.24 -38.38
C THR A 305 10.66 55.97 -38.99
N ALA A 306 9.94 54.85 -39.06
CA ALA A 306 8.88 54.48 -40.01
C ALA A 306 9.41 53.91 -41.36
N PHE A 307 8.79 52.78 -41.73
CA PHE A 307 8.60 52.23 -43.08
C PHE A 307 9.75 51.50 -43.83
N THR A 308 9.55 50.16 -43.94
CA THR A 308 9.64 49.25 -45.13
C THR A 308 10.97 49.12 -45.91
N PRO A 309 11.32 47.96 -46.52
CA PRO A 309 10.41 47.14 -47.35
C PRO A 309 10.56 45.61 -47.30
N CYS A 310 9.56 44.94 -47.90
CA CYS A 310 9.59 43.56 -48.36
C CYS A 310 10.90 43.24 -49.09
N GLU A 311 11.56 42.16 -48.68
CA GLU A 311 12.55 41.48 -49.50
C GLU A 311 12.13 40.03 -49.71
N THR A 312 11.66 39.79 -50.93
CA THR A 312 11.33 38.50 -51.50
C THR A 312 12.62 37.77 -51.81
N THR A 313 13.14 36.97 -50.88
CA THR A 313 14.29 36.10 -51.15
C THR A 313 13.80 34.70 -51.51
N HIS A 314 13.82 34.41 -52.81
CA HIS A 314 13.82 33.06 -53.35
C HIS A 314 14.97 32.26 -52.71
N ALA A 315 14.62 31.23 -51.95
CA ALA A 315 15.55 30.21 -51.48
C ALA A 315 15.29 28.90 -52.24
N PRO A 316 16.36 28.16 -52.59
CA PRO A 316 16.33 27.10 -53.58
C PRO A 316 15.65 25.84 -53.05
N GLU A 317 14.94 25.21 -53.97
CA GLU A 317 14.39 23.86 -53.94
C GLU A 317 15.53 22.84 -53.73
N ASN A 318 15.96 22.68 -52.48
CA ASN A 318 16.85 21.60 -52.09
C ASN A 318 16.03 20.34 -51.90
N SER A 319 16.21 19.42 -52.85
CA SER A 319 15.90 17.99 -52.79
C SER A 319 16.49 17.38 -51.53
N THR A 320 15.74 17.51 -50.44
CA THR A 320 15.95 16.77 -49.21
C THR A 320 15.48 15.36 -49.48
N GLY A 321 16.44 14.48 -49.78
CA GLY A 321 16.21 13.06 -49.78
C GLY A 321 15.68 12.65 -48.40
N GLU A 322 14.37 12.46 -48.30
CA GLU A 322 13.73 11.60 -47.31
C GLU A 322 14.37 10.21 -47.46
N ARG A 323 15.50 10.01 -46.80
CA ARG A 323 15.84 8.67 -46.32
C ARG A 323 14.75 8.33 -45.33
N HIS A 324 13.68 7.70 -45.82
CA HIS A 324 12.84 6.82 -45.02
C HIS A 324 13.78 5.90 -44.25
N ARG A 325 14.12 6.29 -43.01
CA ARG A 325 14.67 5.37 -42.02
C ARG A 325 13.56 4.37 -41.77
N LEU A 326 13.63 3.28 -42.52
CA LEU A 326 12.77 2.13 -42.39
C LEU A 326 12.90 1.65 -40.93
N GLY A 327 11.85 1.92 -40.15
CA GLY A 327 11.50 1.17 -38.95
C GLY A 327 12.59 1.05 -37.89
N GLU A 328 13.10 2.16 -37.36
CA GLU A 328 13.55 2.12 -35.97
C GLU A 328 12.26 1.93 -35.16
N ILE A 329 11.96 0.67 -34.82
CA ILE A 329 10.83 0.31 -33.97
C ILE A 329 11.07 1.07 -32.68
N GLU A 330 10.39 2.21 -32.51
CA GLU A 330 10.31 2.89 -31.22
C GLU A 330 9.79 1.85 -30.24
N ILE A 331 10.71 1.25 -29.51
CA ILE A 331 10.40 0.38 -28.38
C ILE A 331 9.60 1.32 -27.47
N PRO A 332 8.30 1.05 -27.24
CA PRO A 332 7.46 1.93 -26.45
C PRO A 332 8.20 2.16 -25.14
N SER A 333 8.53 3.42 -24.87
CA SER A 333 9.34 3.75 -23.70
C SER A 333 8.64 3.16 -22.47
N THR A 334 9.41 2.42 -21.67
CA THR A 334 8.95 1.81 -20.41
C THR A 334 8.26 2.81 -19.49
N GLN A 335 8.63 4.08 -19.62
CA GLN A 335 8.04 5.23 -18.94
C GLN A 335 6.53 5.38 -19.19
N SER A 336 6.01 4.91 -20.32
CA SER A 336 4.57 4.95 -20.63
C SER A 336 3.72 4.02 -19.75
N MET A 337 4.33 3.05 -19.07
CA MET A 337 3.63 2.07 -18.22
C MET A 337 3.55 2.46 -16.74
N GLN A 338 4.04 3.64 -16.35
CA GLN A 338 3.99 4.11 -14.97
C GLN A 338 3.11 5.36 -14.85
N GLY A 339 2.47 5.51 -13.69
CA GLY A 339 1.65 6.66 -13.34
C GLY A 339 2.32 7.56 -12.30
N THR A 340 1.75 8.76 -12.11
CA THR A 340 2.11 9.61 -10.97
C THR A 340 1.69 8.95 -9.66
N ASP A 341 2.43 9.23 -8.60
CA ASP A 341 2.20 8.65 -7.27
C ASP A 341 0.74 8.75 -6.80
N THR A 342 0.13 9.93 -6.96
CA THR A 342 -1.26 10.18 -6.57
C THR A 342 -2.27 9.43 -7.43
N VAL A 343 -2.09 9.36 -8.76
CA VAL A 343 -3.06 8.68 -9.63
C VAL A 343 -3.06 7.17 -9.37
N VAL A 344 -1.88 6.58 -9.17
CA VAL A 344 -1.73 5.14 -8.90
C VAL A 344 -2.47 4.78 -7.60
N LYS A 345 -2.29 5.57 -6.53
CA LYS A 345 -3.03 5.37 -5.28
C LYS A 345 -4.54 5.57 -5.43
N LEU A 346 -4.98 6.62 -6.13
CA LEU A 346 -6.41 6.86 -6.31
C LEU A 346 -7.08 5.76 -7.13
N VAL A 347 -6.44 5.27 -8.19
CA VAL A 347 -6.98 4.13 -8.94
C VAL A 347 -6.96 2.86 -8.09
N MET A 348 -5.88 2.60 -7.37
CA MET A 348 -5.79 1.46 -6.45
C MET A 348 -6.93 1.45 -5.43
N LEU A 349 -7.14 2.59 -4.76
CA LEU A 349 -8.19 2.75 -3.77
C LEU A 349 -9.57 2.63 -4.42
N ALA A 350 -9.87 3.42 -5.46
CA ALA A 350 -11.19 3.42 -6.10
C ALA A 350 -11.58 2.06 -6.68
N CYS A 351 -10.69 1.40 -7.42
CA CYS A 351 -10.96 0.08 -7.99
C CYS A 351 -11.02 -0.99 -6.91
N GLY A 352 -10.09 -1.01 -5.96
CA GLY A 352 -10.07 -1.98 -4.86
C GLY A 352 -11.36 -1.95 -4.04
N THR A 353 -11.81 -0.76 -3.63
CA THR A 353 -13.03 -0.58 -2.85
C THR A 353 -14.31 -0.85 -3.66
N THR A 354 -14.30 -0.58 -4.98
CA THR A 354 -15.43 -0.93 -5.86
C THR A 354 -15.57 -2.45 -6.00
N ILE A 355 -14.45 -3.15 -6.22
CA ILE A 355 -14.42 -4.61 -6.26
C ILE A 355 -14.86 -5.18 -4.92
N GLN A 356 -14.36 -4.63 -3.81
CA GLN A 356 -14.78 -5.02 -2.46
C GLN A 356 -16.30 -4.92 -2.27
N PHE A 357 -16.91 -3.79 -2.64
CA PHE A 357 -18.37 -3.62 -2.57
C PHE A 357 -19.11 -4.67 -3.39
N ILE A 358 -18.70 -4.92 -4.64
CA ILE A 358 -19.31 -5.93 -5.51
C ILE A 358 -19.21 -7.32 -4.86
N LEU A 359 -18.05 -7.68 -4.32
CA LEU A 359 -17.83 -8.95 -3.64
C LEU A 359 -18.68 -9.07 -2.36
N ILE A 360 -18.79 -8.01 -1.57
CA ILE A 360 -19.68 -7.96 -0.40
C ILE A 360 -21.14 -8.20 -0.82
N MET A 361 -21.60 -7.59 -1.91
CA MET A 361 -22.95 -7.84 -2.42
C MET A 361 -23.16 -9.30 -2.84
N PHE A 362 -22.14 -9.97 -3.38
CA PHE A 362 -22.21 -11.41 -3.63
C PHE A 362 -22.26 -12.27 -2.37
N THR A 363 -21.83 -11.75 -1.22
CA THR A 363 -21.97 -12.45 0.07
C THR A 363 -23.34 -12.30 0.73
N LEU A 364 -24.26 -11.50 0.17
CA LEU A 364 -25.62 -11.32 0.73
C LEU A 364 -26.35 -12.64 1.04
N PRO A 365 -26.32 -13.68 0.17
CA PRO A 365 -26.99 -14.95 0.46
C PRO A 365 -26.46 -15.66 1.71
N MET A 366 -25.22 -15.37 2.12
CA MET A 366 -24.61 -15.98 3.31
C MET A 366 -25.25 -15.49 4.61
N ASP A 367 -25.93 -14.34 4.61
CA ASP A 367 -26.67 -13.86 5.77
C ASP A 367 -27.89 -14.74 6.10
N ALA A 368 -28.31 -15.59 5.17
CA ALA A 368 -29.37 -16.58 5.38
C ALA A 368 -28.89 -17.87 6.04
N ILE A 369 -27.59 -18.02 6.31
CA ILE A 369 -27.02 -19.23 6.92
C ILE A 369 -27.31 -19.19 8.44
N PRO A 370 -28.00 -20.19 9.03
CA PRO A 370 -28.51 -20.11 10.40
C PRO A 370 -27.48 -19.90 11.51
N TRP A 371 -26.23 -20.26 11.28
CA TRP A 371 -25.13 -20.12 12.24
C TRP A 371 -24.20 -18.94 11.91
N TRP A 372 -24.46 -18.21 10.82
CA TRP A 372 -23.63 -17.10 10.36
C TRP A 372 -24.38 -15.76 10.42
N GLY A 373 -25.56 -15.68 9.81
CA GLY A 373 -26.34 -14.46 9.72
C GLY A 373 -27.63 -14.49 10.51
N GLY A 374 -28.32 -13.35 10.55
CA GLY A 374 -29.57 -13.21 11.30
C GLY A 374 -30.83 -13.47 10.48
N SER A 375 -30.70 -13.73 9.17
CA SER A 375 -31.84 -13.89 8.26
C SER A 375 -32.23 -15.35 8.08
N LYS A 376 -33.52 -15.64 7.87
CA LYS A 376 -34.02 -17.02 7.70
C LYS A 376 -33.96 -17.54 6.26
N SER A 377 -33.85 -16.64 5.29
CA SER A 377 -33.80 -16.96 3.86
C SER A 377 -33.09 -15.83 3.10
N VAL A 378 -32.69 -16.08 1.85
CA VAL A 378 -32.05 -15.04 1.01
C VAL A 378 -32.99 -13.86 0.75
N ASN A 379 -34.29 -14.13 0.59
CA ASN A 379 -35.29 -13.08 0.43
C ASN A 379 -35.43 -12.23 1.71
N ASP A 380 -35.38 -12.87 2.87
CA ASP A 380 -35.37 -12.20 4.18
C ASP A 380 -34.10 -11.33 4.34
N ALA A 381 -32.94 -11.83 3.94
CA ALA A 381 -31.69 -11.05 3.91
C ALA A 381 -31.79 -9.81 3.02
N TRP A 382 -32.42 -9.93 1.84
CA TRP A 382 -32.66 -8.78 0.95
C TRP A 382 -33.62 -7.76 1.56
N ILE A 383 -34.71 -8.23 2.18
CA ILE A 383 -35.66 -7.36 2.90
C ILE A 383 -34.93 -6.62 4.02
N ASN A 384 -34.20 -7.34 4.86
CA ASN A 384 -33.40 -6.79 5.96
C ASN A 384 -32.40 -5.74 5.48
N PHE A 385 -31.70 -6.02 4.37
CA PHE A 385 -30.79 -5.06 3.75
C PHE A 385 -31.52 -3.79 3.29
N SER A 386 -32.64 -3.93 2.57
CA SER A 386 -33.42 -2.82 2.04
C SER A 386 -34.06 -1.95 3.15
N GLU A 387 -34.54 -2.59 4.22
CA GLU A 387 -35.05 -1.91 5.42
C GLU A 387 -33.94 -1.19 6.16
N GLY A 388 -32.76 -1.80 6.27
CA GLY A 388 -31.57 -1.16 6.84
C GLY A 388 -31.17 0.11 6.09
N ILE A 389 -31.21 0.10 4.75
CA ILE A 389 -30.99 1.30 3.93
C ILE A 389 -32.05 2.36 4.23
N ARG A 390 -33.33 1.98 4.25
CA ARG A 390 -34.42 2.92 4.56
C ARG A 390 -34.25 3.53 5.95
N PHE A 391 -33.88 2.73 6.93
CA PHE A 391 -33.65 3.17 8.30
C PHE A 391 -32.47 4.13 8.42
N LEU A 392 -31.40 3.91 7.65
CA LEU A 392 -30.25 4.81 7.57
C LEU A 392 -30.64 6.23 7.16
N PHE A 393 -31.49 6.38 6.15
CA PHE A 393 -31.94 7.69 5.68
C PHE A 393 -33.05 8.30 6.54
N HIS A 394 -33.79 7.50 7.30
CA HIS A 394 -34.88 8.00 8.14
C HIS A 394 -34.39 8.60 9.47
N SER A 395 -33.32 8.05 10.05
CA SER A 395 -32.78 8.49 11.34
C SER A 395 -31.51 9.32 11.16
N SER A 396 -31.56 10.61 11.51
CA SER A 396 -30.41 11.53 11.42
C SER A 396 -29.21 11.06 12.24
N LYS A 397 -29.45 10.44 13.41
CA LYS A 397 -28.41 9.86 14.26
C LYS A 397 -27.71 8.69 13.57
N ASN A 398 -28.49 7.83 12.91
CA ASN A 398 -27.96 6.65 12.23
C ASN A 398 -27.08 7.05 11.03
N SER A 399 -27.56 8.01 10.24
CA SER A 399 -26.78 8.61 9.16
C SER A 399 -25.47 9.23 9.66
N PHE A 400 -25.50 9.94 10.79
CA PHE A 400 -24.29 10.50 11.39
C PHE A 400 -23.25 9.42 11.78
N TYR A 401 -23.67 8.35 12.45
CA TYR A 401 -22.74 7.27 12.81
C TYR A 401 -22.17 6.54 11.59
N CYS A 402 -22.99 6.33 10.56
CA CYS A 402 -22.53 5.81 9.28
C CYS A 402 -21.48 6.71 8.61
N MET A 403 -21.69 8.04 8.65
CA MET A 403 -20.72 9.00 8.10
C MET A 403 -19.42 9.02 8.90
N VAL A 404 -19.47 8.97 10.23
CA VAL A 404 -18.26 8.87 11.08
C VAL A 404 -17.49 7.60 10.77
N TYR A 405 -18.19 6.46 10.65
CA TYR A 405 -17.57 5.18 10.31
C TYR A 405 -16.93 5.21 8.91
N THR A 406 -17.64 5.73 7.91
CA THR A 406 -17.15 5.87 6.53
C THR A 406 -15.95 6.81 6.44
N LEU A 407 -15.99 7.94 7.16
CA LEU A 407 -14.87 8.89 7.22
C LEU A 407 -13.65 8.26 7.92
N GLY A 408 -13.88 7.42 8.92
CA GLY A 408 -12.84 6.62 9.55
C GLY A 408 -12.13 5.71 8.57
N PHE A 409 -12.87 5.01 7.69
CA PHE A 409 -12.27 4.25 6.59
C PHE A 409 -11.51 5.14 5.61
N LEU A 410 -12.08 6.25 5.17
CA LEU A 410 -11.40 7.18 4.26
C LEU A 410 -10.03 7.60 4.81
N PHE A 411 -9.97 7.98 6.09
CA PHE A 411 -8.74 8.40 6.75
C PHE A 411 -7.72 7.26 6.84
N THR A 412 -8.15 6.07 7.27
CA THR A 412 -7.28 4.91 7.36
C THR A 412 -6.75 4.49 5.99
N TYR A 413 -7.58 4.45 4.95
CA TYR A 413 -7.16 4.02 3.61
C TYR A 413 -6.21 5.02 2.97
N ILE A 414 -6.47 6.32 3.08
CA ILE A 414 -5.53 7.35 2.58
C ILE A 414 -4.22 7.27 3.34
N GLY A 415 -4.27 7.27 4.68
CA GLY A 415 -3.07 7.19 5.50
C GLY A 415 -2.25 5.92 5.23
N SER A 416 -2.94 4.78 5.13
CA SER A 416 -2.32 3.48 4.86
C SER A 416 -1.77 3.39 3.44
N ALA A 417 -2.41 3.96 2.42
CA ALA A 417 -1.86 3.93 1.06
C ALA A 417 -0.50 4.64 0.98
N TYR A 418 -0.33 5.78 1.67
CA TYR A 418 0.96 6.47 1.72
C TYR A 418 1.98 5.76 2.62
N LEU A 419 1.56 5.25 3.78
CA LEU A 419 2.47 4.53 4.69
C LEU A 419 2.89 3.17 4.14
N ASN A 420 1.99 2.44 3.47
CA ASN A 420 2.24 1.15 2.83
C ASN A 420 3.29 1.29 1.73
N GLN A 421 3.31 2.41 0.98
CA GLN A 421 4.37 2.66 0.01
C GLN A 421 5.75 2.73 0.68
N TYR A 422 5.82 3.33 1.87
CA TYR A 422 7.06 3.36 2.62
C TYR A 422 7.37 1.99 3.23
N SER A 423 6.46 1.40 4.00
CA SER A 423 6.64 0.11 4.66
C SER A 423 5.30 -0.42 5.17
N VAL A 424 4.90 -1.60 4.69
CA VAL A 424 3.65 -2.25 5.12
C VAL A 424 3.72 -2.61 6.62
N THR A 425 4.87 -3.09 7.09
CA THR A 425 5.06 -3.41 8.49
C THR A 425 5.02 -2.16 9.36
N LEU A 426 5.64 -1.04 8.95
CA LEU A 426 5.52 0.23 9.69
C LEU A 426 4.08 0.74 9.74
N CYS A 427 3.35 0.66 8.61
CA CYS A 427 1.94 1.02 8.58
C CYS A 427 1.13 0.20 9.58
N SER A 428 1.38 -1.11 9.65
CA SER A 428 0.73 -1.98 10.64
C SER A 428 1.06 -1.61 12.09
N MET A 429 2.32 -1.23 12.37
CA MET A 429 2.75 -0.76 13.69
C MET A 429 2.02 0.51 14.11
N ILE A 430 1.94 1.48 13.20
CA ILE A 430 1.18 2.73 13.42
C ILE A 430 -0.30 2.41 13.64
N GLY A 431 -0.85 1.45 12.89
CA GLY A 431 -2.20 0.93 13.09
C GLY A 431 -2.44 0.40 14.50
N GLN A 432 -1.47 -0.32 15.08
CA GLN A 432 -1.58 -0.84 16.46
C GLN A 432 -1.65 0.26 17.51
N LEU A 433 -1.00 1.40 17.29
CA LEU A 433 -1.07 2.55 18.20
C LEU A 433 -2.49 3.15 18.27
N SER A 434 -3.36 2.86 17.30
CA SER A 434 -4.74 3.34 17.33
C SER A 434 -5.57 2.70 18.46
N SER A 435 -5.37 1.41 18.77
CA SER A 435 -6.13 0.75 19.84
C SER A 435 -5.97 1.44 21.21
N PRO A 436 -4.74 1.65 21.73
CA PRO A 436 -4.56 2.30 23.01
C PRO A 436 -4.92 3.79 22.96
N PHE A 437 -4.77 4.45 21.80
CA PHE A 437 -5.26 5.82 21.60
C PHE A 437 -6.79 5.89 21.70
N THR A 438 -7.50 4.92 21.11
CA THR A 438 -8.95 4.77 21.20
C THR A 438 -9.38 4.54 22.64
N ALA A 439 -8.68 3.65 23.36
CA ALA A 439 -8.93 3.43 24.79
C ALA A 439 -8.75 4.72 25.61
N LEU A 440 -7.71 5.51 25.33
CA LEU A 440 -7.51 6.81 25.96
C LEU A 440 -8.65 7.79 25.66
N LEU A 441 -9.11 7.84 24.39
CA LEU A 441 -10.27 8.65 24.01
C LEU A 441 -11.55 8.24 24.75
N LEU A 442 -11.79 6.94 24.93
CA LEU A 442 -12.94 6.43 25.67
C LEU A 442 -12.86 6.75 27.17
N ILE A 443 -11.64 6.82 27.74
CA ILE A 443 -11.43 7.28 29.12
C ILE A 443 -11.69 8.77 29.25
N ILE A 444 -11.20 9.58 28.29
CA ILE A 444 -11.38 11.05 28.28
C ILE A 444 -12.85 11.42 28.07
N VAL A 445 -13.56 10.65 27.24
CA VAL A 445 -14.98 10.86 26.94
C VAL A 445 -15.79 9.61 27.33
N PRO A 446 -16.12 9.43 28.63
CA PRO A 446 -16.83 8.23 29.11
C PRO A 446 -18.18 7.99 28.44
N LYS A 447 -18.81 9.03 27.88
CA LYS A 447 -20.07 8.91 27.11
C LYS A 447 -19.91 8.06 25.84
N TRP A 448 -18.68 7.89 25.35
CA TRP A 448 -18.36 7.02 24.22
C TRP A 448 -18.06 5.59 24.65
N ASN A 449 -17.77 5.36 25.93
CA ASN A 449 -17.59 4.01 26.45
C ASN A 449 -18.95 3.34 26.64
N LEU A 450 -19.25 2.46 25.69
CA LEU A 450 -20.51 1.76 25.58
C LEU A 450 -20.52 0.45 26.39
N GLU A 451 -19.36 -0.04 26.83
CA GLU A 451 -19.23 -1.18 27.73
C GLU A 451 -19.06 -0.70 29.17
N LYS A 452 -19.86 -1.22 30.11
CA LYS A 452 -19.79 -0.83 31.53
C LYS A 452 -18.58 -1.43 32.28
N GLY A 453 -17.61 -1.99 31.54
CA GLY A 453 -16.38 -2.57 32.10
C GLY A 453 -15.35 -1.48 32.39
N TYR A 454 -15.00 -1.30 33.66
CA TYR A 454 -13.93 -0.39 34.05
C TYR A 454 -12.60 -1.14 34.03
N THR A 455 -11.89 -1.10 32.90
CA THR A 455 -10.46 -1.42 32.90
C THR A 455 -9.73 -0.30 33.64
N PRO A 456 -8.90 -0.61 34.65
CA PRO A 456 -8.16 0.41 35.37
C PRO A 456 -7.27 1.23 34.42
N TRP A 457 -7.34 2.56 34.50
CA TRP A 457 -6.62 3.47 33.59
C TRP A 457 -5.10 3.25 33.54
N TYR A 458 -4.51 2.77 34.64
CA TYR A 458 -3.08 2.51 34.73
C TYR A 458 -2.64 1.31 33.88
N LEU A 459 -3.50 0.31 33.66
CA LEU A 459 -3.20 -0.81 32.76
C LEU A 459 -3.18 -0.34 31.31
N SER A 460 -4.13 0.53 30.93
CA SER A 460 -4.16 1.16 29.61
C SER A 460 -2.92 2.03 29.38
N LEU A 461 -2.49 2.80 30.39
CA LEU A 461 -1.28 3.61 30.31
C LEU A 461 -0.01 2.75 30.16
N LEU A 462 0.09 1.66 30.94
CA LEU A 462 1.22 0.73 30.83
C LEU A 462 1.27 0.06 29.46
N ALA A 463 0.11 -0.34 28.92
CA ALA A 463 -0.01 -0.88 27.58
C ALA A 463 0.43 0.13 26.49
N ILE A 464 0.04 1.40 26.61
CA ILE A 464 0.52 2.49 25.73
C ILE A 464 2.05 2.53 25.74
N VAL A 465 2.67 2.52 26.93
CA VAL A 465 4.13 2.59 27.06
C VAL A 465 4.81 1.41 26.37
N PHE A 466 4.34 0.17 26.59
CA PHE A 466 4.89 -1.01 25.93
C PHE A 466 4.72 -0.97 24.41
N LEU A 467 3.56 -0.55 23.91
CA LEU A 467 3.31 -0.41 22.48
C LEU A 467 4.21 0.67 21.86
N CYS A 468 4.33 1.85 22.49
CA CYS A 468 5.20 2.92 22.01
C CYS A 468 6.68 2.52 21.98
N VAL A 469 7.18 1.87 23.04
CA VAL A 469 8.57 1.41 23.11
C VAL A 469 8.82 0.31 22.09
N GLY A 470 7.90 -0.66 21.96
CA GLY A 470 7.96 -1.72 20.96
C GLY A 470 8.00 -1.17 19.53
N SER A 471 7.09 -0.25 19.18
CA SER A 471 7.08 0.41 17.87
C SER A 471 8.34 1.23 17.63
N PHE A 472 8.87 1.93 18.64
CA PHE A 472 10.11 2.69 18.51
C PHE A 472 11.32 1.79 18.21
N ILE A 473 11.45 0.67 18.93
CA ILE A 473 12.52 -0.32 18.67
C ILE A 473 12.41 -0.86 17.25
N TYR A 474 11.19 -1.12 16.76
CA TYR A 474 10.98 -1.52 15.36
C TYR A 474 11.43 -0.43 14.38
N THR A 475 11.07 0.83 14.62
CA THR A 475 11.48 1.95 13.76
C THR A 475 13.00 2.08 13.71
N LEU A 476 13.72 1.87 14.82
CA LEU A 476 15.19 1.85 14.82
C LEU A 476 15.75 0.71 13.97
N TRP A 477 15.14 -0.47 14.02
CA TRP A 477 15.52 -1.60 13.16
C TRP A 477 15.23 -1.35 11.68
N GLU A 478 14.08 -0.75 11.38
CA GLU A 478 13.71 -0.35 10.01
C GLU A 478 14.72 0.66 9.46
N GLU A 479 15.11 1.66 10.26
CA GLU A 479 16.13 2.64 9.88
C GLU A 479 17.51 1.99 9.65
N LYS A 480 17.89 1.03 10.51
CA LYS A 480 19.13 0.26 10.35
C LYS A 480 19.16 -0.52 9.03
N THR A 481 18.02 -1.00 8.57
CA THR A 481 17.90 -1.90 7.40
C THR A 481 17.30 -1.22 6.17
N ASP A 482 17.16 0.11 6.18
CA ASP A 482 16.50 0.91 5.13
C ASP A 482 17.21 0.78 3.76
N GLU A 483 18.53 0.65 3.75
CA GLU A 483 19.34 0.48 2.53
C GLU A 483 19.14 -0.91 1.89
N GLU A 484 19.22 -1.98 2.70
CA GLU A 484 18.95 -3.37 2.25
C GLU A 484 17.55 -3.49 1.66
N LYS A 485 16.57 -2.88 2.33
CA LYS A 485 15.18 -2.85 1.89
C LYS A 485 15.03 -2.17 0.53
N ARG A 486 15.56 -0.96 0.37
CA ARG A 486 15.48 -0.21 -0.90
C ARG A 486 16.12 -0.99 -2.04
N SER A 487 17.26 -1.63 -1.80
CA SER A 487 17.90 -2.50 -2.79
C SER A 487 17.01 -3.68 -3.18
N GLY A 488 16.36 -4.32 -2.19
CA GLY A 488 15.39 -5.39 -2.44
C GLY A 488 14.18 -4.93 -3.26
N GLU A 489 13.59 -3.79 -2.91
CA GLU A 489 12.44 -3.20 -3.63
C GLU A 489 12.79 -2.82 -5.07
N GLN A 490 13.99 -2.26 -5.30
CA GLN A 490 14.48 -1.95 -6.64
C GLN A 490 14.65 -3.21 -7.50
N ARG A 491 15.30 -4.26 -6.96
CA ARG A 491 15.44 -5.55 -7.64
C ARG A 491 14.10 -6.18 -7.97
N LEU A 492 13.14 -6.12 -7.05
CA LEU A 492 11.78 -6.59 -7.29
C LEU A 492 11.10 -5.79 -8.41
N LYS A 493 11.23 -4.45 -8.38
CA LYS A 493 10.66 -3.57 -9.41
C LYS A 493 11.22 -3.89 -10.79
N GLU A 494 12.53 -4.07 -10.92
CA GLU A 494 13.20 -4.45 -12.17
C GLU A 494 12.67 -5.79 -12.70
N LYS A 495 12.59 -6.81 -11.85
CA LYS A 495 12.03 -8.13 -12.19
C LYS A 495 10.60 -8.01 -12.72
N LEU A 496 9.74 -7.26 -12.02
CA LEU A 496 8.34 -7.05 -12.43
C LEU A 496 8.24 -6.28 -13.75
N MET A 497 9.12 -5.28 -13.99
CA MET A 497 9.15 -4.55 -15.26
C MET A 497 9.56 -5.46 -16.42
N LEU A 498 10.55 -6.33 -16.24
CA LEU A 498 10.95 -7.31 -17.25
C LEU A 498 9.82 -8.30 -17.56
N GLU A 499 9.12 -8.79 -16.54
CA GLU A 499 7.95 -9.67 -16.73
C GLU A 499 6.81 -8.97 -17.49
N MET A 500 6.57 -7.68 -17.22
CA MET A 500 5.58 -6.89 -17.95
C MET A 500 5.97 -6.69 -19.41
N GLN A 501 7.23 -6.37 -19.70
CA GLN A 501 7.73 -6.25 -21.06
C GLN A 501 7.59 -7.56 -21.83
N ARG A 502 7.96 -8.68 -21.20
CA ARG A 502 7.80 -10.02 -21.79
C ARG A 502 6.35 -10.35 -22.08
N SER A 503 5.44 -10.05 -21.15
CA SER A 503 4.00 -10.27 -21.31
C SER A 503 3.41 -9.41 -22.44
N ALA A 504 3.85 -8.16 -22.56
CA ALA A 504 3.43 -7.27 -23.65
C ALA A 504 3.93 -7.78 -25.02
N LEU A 505 5.18 -8.24 -25.10
CA LEU A 505 5.78 -8.76 -26.33
C LEU A 505 5.09 -10.07 -26.79
N THR A 506 4.81 -11.00 -25.87
CA THR A 506 4.08 -12.24 -26.19
C THR A 506 2.66 -11.97 -26.70
N THR A 507 1.96 -10.97 -26.15
CA THR A 507 0.61 -10.59 -26.57
C THR A 507 0.64 -9.97 -27.98
N ARG A 508 1.65 -9.14 -28.28
CA ARG A 508 1.86 -8.59 -29.64
C ARG A 508 2.17 -9.67 -30.67
N LEU A 509 3.08 -10.60 -30.35
CA LEU A 509 3.41 -11.71 -31.24
C LEU A 509 2.19 -12.59 -31.52
N ARG A 510 1.38 -12.89 -30.51
CA ARG A 510 0.13 -13.63 -30.68
C ARG A 510 -0.84 -12.90 -31.58
N SER A 511 -1.04 -11.59 -31.38
CA SER A 511 -1.92 -10.77 -32.24
C SER A 511 -1.47 -10.75 -33.70
N ASN A 512 -0.16 -10.64 -33.95
CA ASN A 512 0.38 -10.62 -35.32
C ASN A 512 0.27 -12.00 -35.99
N SER A 513 0.45 -13.08 -35.25
CA SER A 513 0.27 -14.43 -35.80
C SER A 513 -1.16 -14.66 -36.29
N THR A 514 -2.17 -14.21 -35.54
CA THR A 514 -3.58 -14.35 -35.95
C THR A 514 -3.89 -13.55 -37.21
N PHE A 515 -3.28 -12.38 -37.39
CA PHE A 515 -3.50 -11.55 -38.57
C PHE A 515 -2.92 -12.17 -39.86
N ILE A 516 -1.75 -12.82 -39.77
CA ILE A 516 -1.14 -13.50 -40.92
C ILE A 516 -2.02 -14.66 -41.39
N PHE A 517 -2.55 -15.47 -40.46
CA PHE A 517 -3.44 -16.59 -40.84
C PHE A 517 -4.76 -16.13 -41.46
N THR A 518 -5.28 -14.94 -41.12
CA THR A 518 -6.51 -14.40 -41.73
C THR A 518 -6.28 -13.68 -43.07
N ALA A 519 -5.03 -13.40 -43.45
CA ALA A 519 -4.71 -12.73 -44.72
C ALA A 519 -4.37 -13.71 -45.85
N GLU A 520 -4.18 -15.01 -45.53
CA GLU A 520 -3.96 -16.08 -46.50
C GLU A 520 -5.22 -16.88 -46.87
N GLU A 521 -6.36 -16.60 -46.22
CA GLU A 521 -7.71 -17.05 -46.64
C GLU A 521 -8.40 -15.95 -47.47
#